data_AF-A0A370ALT6-F1
#
_entry.id   AF-A0A370ALT6-F1
#
_cell.length_a   1.000
_cell.length_b   1.000
_cell.length_c   1.000
_cell.angle_alpha   90.00
_cell.angle_beta   90.00
_cell.angle_gamma   90.00
#
_symmetry.space_group_name_H-M   'P 1'
#
loop_
_entity.id
_entity.type
_entity.pdbx_description
1 polymer ?
#
loop_
_entity_poly.entity_id
_entity_poly.type
_entity_poly.pdbx_seq_one_letter_code
_entity_poly.pdbx_strand_id
1 'polypeptide(L)'
;MGIAGAALGTTLAGTLGTLLSLMHFLGSKSQLKFSRVSFNGLFLKDAMINGSSEMVNELSAGVITFLFNWIIIRSMGEPGVAAVSALFLINFMFIGLLLGSSMGFAPIISFYHGSKEGEKKNEIIKRSLILMVLMSLMLFFIFRSCGELIVRIFVKEGENYGVILKQAIRFFSFAYLFNGFNIFTSNYFTALNMGKTSALIALFRSLIGIIAGLILLPPLFGELGIWLAVPFGEAISFILSLTLFVNNIRKDSASFSEREKIILSA
;
A
#
# COMPACT_ATOMS: atom_id res chain seq x y z
N MET A 1 22.42 -25.06 -4.17
CA MET A 1 22.63 -23.97 -5.15
C MET A 1 22.63 -22.57 -4.53
N GLY A 2 22.52 -22.38 -3.20
CA GLY A 2 22.69 -21.07 -2.55
C GLY A 2 21.82 -19.96 -3.15
N ILE A 3 22.38 -18.76 -3.29
CA ILE A 3 21.71 -17.58 -3.89
C ILE A 3 21.29 -17.84 -5.34
N ALA A 4 22.10 -18.57 -6.12
CA ALA A 4 21.76 -18.93 -7.50
C ALA A 4 20.51 -19.84 -7.57
N GLY A 5 20.34 -20.74 -6.58
CA GLY A 5 19.15 -21.57 -6.45
C GLY A 5 17.90 -20.75 -6.12
N ALA A 6 18.03 -19.75 -5.24
CA ALA A 6 16.93 -18.84 -4.93
C ALA A 6 16.50 -18.03 -6.18
N ALA A 7 17.45 -17.49 -6.93
CA ALA A 7 17.18 -16.78 -8.18
C ALA A 7 16.47 -17.66 -9.22
N LEU A 8 16.94 -18.90 -9.41
CA LEU A 8 16.28 -19.86 -10.30
C LEU A 8 14.87 -20.21 -9.82
N GLY A 9 14.68 -20.44 -8.53
CA GLY A 9 13.36 -20.72 -7.94
C GLY A 9 12.36 -19.59 -8.20
N THR A 10 12.75 -18.34 -7.94
CA THR A 10 11.92 -17.16 -8.20
C THR A 10 11.58 -17.02 -9.69
N THR A 11 12.57 -17.23 -10.57
CA THR A 11 12.37 -17.14 -12.02
C THR A 11 11.37 -18.19 -12.50
N LEU A 12 11.54 -19.46 -12.09
CA LEU A 12 10.65 -20.56 -12.45
C LEU A 12 9.22 -20.34 -11.94
N ALA A 13 9.06 -19.84 -10.70
CA ALA A 13 7.75 -19.51 -10.17
C ALA A 13 7.04 -18.43 -11.01
N GLY A 14 7.76 -17.37 -11.38
CA GLY A 14 7.23 -16.32 -12.25
C GLY A 14 6.88 -16.82 -13.66
N THR A 15 7.73 -17.67 -14.24
CA THR A 15 7.46 -18.30 -15.53
C THR A 15 6.21 -19.16 -15.49
N LEU A 16 6.06 -20.01 -14.48
CA LEU A 16 4.87 -20.86 -14.31
C LEU A 16 3.60 -20.02 -14.14
N GLY A 17 3.64 -18.97 -13.32
CA GLY A 17 2.51 -18.04 -13.16
C GLY A 17 2.11 -17.40 -14.49
N THR A 18 3.10 -16.95 -15.27
CA THR A 18 2.87 -16.35 -16.60
C THR A 18 2.24 -17.35 -17.57
N LEU A 19 2.74 -18.59 -17.59
CA LEU A 19 2.21 -19.65 -18.45
C LEU A 19 0.75 -19.97 -18.10
N LEU A 20 0.42 -20.08 -16.81
CA LEU A 20 -0.96 -20.31 -16.37
C LEU A 20 -1.90 -19.18 -16.77
N SER A 21 -1.48 -17.92 -16.59
CA SER A 21 -2.25 -16.76 -17.05
C SER A 21 -2.43 -16.75 -18.57
N LEU A 22 -1.38 -17.07 -19.33
CA LEU A 22 -1.43 -17.12 -20.79
C LEU A 22 -2.39 -18.21 -21.28
N MET A 23 -2.36 -19.40 -20.67
CA MET A 23 -3.30 -20.49 -20.97
C MET A 23 -4.76 -20.06 -20.75
N HIS A 24 -5.04 -19.27 -19.71
CA HIS A 24 -6.37 -18.74 -19.47
C HIS A 24 -6.83 -17.79 -20.59
N PHE A 25 -6.00 -16.82 -20.98
CA PHE A 25 -6.35 -15.84 -22.02
C PHE A 25 -6.43 -16.43 -23.44
N LEU A 26 -5.68 -17.51 -23.72
CA LEU A 26 -5.76 -18.24 -24.99
C LEU A 26 -6.93 -19.24 -25.02
N GLY A 27 -7.54 -19.55 -23.87
CA GLY A 27 -8.66 -20.46 -23.76
C GLY A 27 -9.97 -19.89 -24.32
N SER A 28 -10.86 -20.78 -24.80
CA SER A 28 -12.14 -20.41 -25.40
C SER A 28 -13.12 -19.72 -24.45
N LYS A 29 -12.91 -19.86 -23.14
CA LYS A 29 -13.77 -19.29 -22.07
C LYS A 29 -13.36 -17.88 -21.62
N SER A 30 -12.29 -17.30 -22.17
CA SER A 30 -11.86 -15.95 -21.80
C SER A 30 -12.83 -14.89 -22.35
N GLN A 31 -13.24 -13.96 -21.48
CA GLN A 31 -14.03 -12.77 -21.85
C GLN A 31 -13.17 -11.73 -22.59
N LEU A 32 -11.84 -11.80 -22.46
CA LEU A 32 -10.88 -10.92 -23.13
C LEU A 32 -10.04 -11.73 -24.13
N LYS A 33 -10.03 -11.31 -25.39
CA LYS A 33 -9.26 -11.96 -26.46
C LYS A 33 -8.17 -11.04 -27.00
N PHE A 34 -7.04 -11.62 -27.36
CA PHE A 34 -6.01 -10.90 -28.09
C PHE A 34 -6.58 -10.42 -29.43
N SER A 35 -6.49 -9.12 -29.69
CA SER A 35 -6.95 -8.47 -30.91
C SER A 35 -5.82 -7.61 -31.48
N ARG A 36 -5.98 -7.15 -32.74
CA ARG A 36 -5.00 -6.25 -33.34
C ARG A 36 -4.95 -4.95 -32.55
N VAL A 37 -3.80 -4.65 -31.98
CA VAL A 37 -3.57 -3.42 -31.20
C VAL A 37 -3.43 -2.25 -32.18
N SER A 38 -4.23 -1.20 -31.99
CA SER A 38 -4.00 0.10 -32.63
C SER A 38 -3.22 0.99 -31.66
N PHE A 39 -2.17 1.65 -32.14
CA PHE A 39 -1.36 2.51 -31.29
C PHE A 39 -2.15 3.79 -30.94
N ASN A 40 -2.42 4.00 -29.66
CA ASN A 40 -3.03 5.21 -29.14
C ASN A 40 -2.15 5.78 -28.01
N GLY A 41 -1.33 6.77 -28.35
CA GLY A 41 -0.40 7.38 -27.38
C GLY A 41 -1.09 8.09 -26.22
N LEU A 42 -2.31 8.61 -26.41
CA LEU A 42 -3.08 9.25 -25.35
C LEU A 42 -3.52 8.20 -24.31
N PHE A 43 -4.09 7.08 -24.78
CA PHE A 43 -4.48 5.97 -23.92
C PHE A 43 -3.28 5.38 -23.17
N LEU A 44 -2.14 5.23 -23.84
CA LEU A 44 -0.90 4.77 -23.20
C LEU A 44 -0.45 5.73 -22.09
N LYS A 45 -0.50 7.04 -22.35
CA LYS A 45 -0.16 8.06 -21.35
C LYS A 45 -1.08 7.99 -20.13
N ASP A 46 -2.39 7.84 -20.35
CA ASP A 46 -3.36 7.74 -19.25
C ASP A 46 -3.13 6.48 -18.41
N ALA A 47 -2.84 5.34 -19.06
CA ALA A 47 -2.47 4.11 -18.38
C ALA A 47 -1.17 4.27 -17.55
N MET A 48 -0.15 4.92 -18.11
CA MET A 48 1.10 5.21 -17.40
C MET A 48 0.88 6.13 -16.19
N ILE A 49 0.06 7.18 -16.34
CA ILE A 49 -0.27 8.09 -15.23
C ILE A 49 -1.04 7.32 -14.15
N ASN A 50 -1.96 6.43 -14.51
CA ASN A 50 -2.70 5.63 -13.54
C ASN A 50 -1.82 4.64 -12.78
N GLY A 51 -0.85 4.03 -13.46
CA GLY A 51 0.15 3.13 -12.84
C GLY A 51 1.26 3.84 -12.06
N SER A 52 1.39 5.16 -12.20
CA SER A 52 2.51 5.92 -11.59
C SER A 52 2.52 5.86 -10.07
N SER A 53 1.36 5.69 -9.41
CA SER A 53 1.29 5.51 -7.96
C SER A 53 2.03 4.27 -7.47
N GLU A 54 1.96 3.18 -8.25
CA GLU A 54 2.63 1.93 -7.89
C GLU A 54 4.15 2.04 -8.08
N MET A 55 4.58 2.66 -9.18
CA MET A 55 5.98 3.00 -9.39
C MET A 55 6.53 3.85 -8.23
N VAL A 56 5.76 4.84 -7.76
CA VAL A 56 6.16 5.66 -6.60
C VAL A 56 6.30 4.79 -5.35
N ASN A 57 5.34 3.92 -5.04
CA ASN A 57 5.44 3.03 -3.88
C ASN A 57 6.72 2.17 -3.92
N GLU A 58 7.00 1.53 -5.06
CA GLU A 58 8.13 0.61 -5.21
C GLU A 58 9.50 1.32 -5.19
N LEU A 59 9.64 2.44 -5.90
CA LEU A 59 10.86 3.24 -5.85
C LEU A 59 11.11 3.77 -4.43
N SER A 60 10.04 4.21 -3.77
CA SER A 60 10.12 4.72 -2.41
C SER A 60 10.52 3.63 -1.42
N ALA A 61 10.00 2.41 -1.57
CA ALA A 61 10.40 1.28 -0.73
C ALA A 61 11.91 1.03 -0.80
N GLY A 62 12.52 1.08 -1.99
CA GLY A 62 13.96 0.96 -2.16
C GLY A 62 14.74 2.09 -1.48
N VAL A 63 14.33 3.34 -1.70
CA VAL A 63 14.97 4.53 -1.10
C VAL A 63 14.86 4.53 0.42
N ILE A 64 13.67 4.28 0.96
CA ILE A 64 13.43 4.22 2.40
C ILE A 64 14.22 3.08 3.04
N THR A 65 14.29 1.91 2.40
CA THR A 65 15.12 0.79 2.90
C THR A 65 16.58 1.16 2.96
N PHE A 66 17.11 1.80 1.93
CA PHE A 66 18.47 2.31 1.94
C PHE A 66 18.70 3.33 3.07
N LEU A 67 17.80 4.30 3.24
CA LEU A 67 17.92 5.33 4.28
C LEU A 67 17.84 4.74 5.70
N PHE A 68 16.90 3.84 5.96
CA PHE A 68 16.81 3.15 7.25
C PHE A 68 18.09 2.38 7.56
N ASN A 69 18.59 1.58 6.62
CA ASN A 69 19.84 0.84 6.80
C ASN A 69 21.03 1.79 7.05
N TRP A 70 21.11 2.89 6.31
CA TRP A 70 22.17 3.89 6.44
C TRP A 70 22.17 4.62 7.80
N ILE A 71 20.99 4.94 8.33
CA ILE A 71 20.84 5.59 9.63
C ILE A 71 21.12 4.57 10.74
N ILE A 72 20.51 3.39 10.66
CA ILE A 72 20.56 2.37 11.71
C ILE A 72 21.95 1.75 11.85
N ILE A 73 22.69 1.54 10.76
CA ILE A 73 24.07 1.04 10.86
C ILE A 73 24.98 2.00 11.64
N ARG A 74 24.72 3.31 11.57
CA ARG A 74 25.50 4.34 12.28
C ARG A 74 25.08 4.50 13.74
N SER A 75 23.81 4.28 14.06
CA SER A 75 23.30 4.42 15.43
C SER A 75 23.43 3.13 16.24
N MET A 76 23.00 2.00 15.68
CA MET A 76 22.83 0.71 16.39
C MET A 76 23.76 -0.40 15.87
N GLY A 77 24.57 -0.14 14.85
CA GLY A 77 25.48 -1.13 14.27
C GLY A 77 24.79 -2.26 13.51
N GLU A 78 25.54 -3.33 13.24
CA GLU A 78 25.09 -4.50 12.47
C GLU A 78 23.81 -5.16 13.04
N PRO A 79 23.65 -5.35 14.38
CA PRO A 79 22.42 -5.91 14.93
C PRO A 79 21.18 -5.06 14.61
N GLY A 80 21.33 -3.73 14.54
CA GLY A 80 20.23 -2.85 14.14
C GLY A 80 19.76 -3.10 12.72
N VAL A 81 20.68 -3.29 11.77
CA VAL A 81 20.35 -3.55 10.36
C VAL A 81 19.65 -4.91 10.19
N ALA A 82 20.06 -5.92 10.97
CA ALA A 82 19.35 -7.19 11.04
C ALA A 82 17.90 -7.01 11.54
N ALA A 83 17.69 -6.20 12.58
CA ALA A 83 16.36 -5.89 13.09
C ALA A 83 15.50 -5.15 12.05
N VAL A 84 16.04 -4.17 11.33
CA VAL A 84 15.30 -3.47 10.24
C VAL A 84 14.87 -4.45 9.15
N SER A 85 15.78 -5.32 8.74
CA SER A 85 15.51 -6.31 7.69
C SER A 85 14.38 -7.25 8.09
N ALA A 86 14.42 -7.75 9.34
CA ALA A 86 13.34 -8.57 9.90
C ALA A 86 12.03 -7.78 10.01
N LEU A 87 12.07 -6.54 10.50
CA LEU A 87 10.89 -5.68 10.64
C LEU A 87 10.20 -5.46 9.29
N PHE A 88 10.94 -5.16 8.23
CA PHE A 88 10.38 -4.89 6.91
C PHE A 88 9.82 -6.16 6.27
N LEU A 89 10.46 -7.30 6.46
CA LEU A 89 9.92 -8.60 6.03
C LEU A 89 8.59 -8.91 6.73
N ILE A 90 8.55 -8.74 8.06
CA ILE A 90 7.33 -8.90 8.87
C ILE A 90 6.26 -7.94 8.35
N ASN A 91 6.58 -6.65 8.22
CA ASN A 91 5.62 -5.65 7.77
C ASN A 91 5.07 -5.97 6.38
N PHE A 92 5.91 -6.37 5.42
CA PHE A 92 5.49 -6.72 4.07
C PHE A 92 4.49 -7.89 4.07
N MET A 93 4.72 -8.91 4.91
CA MET A 93 3.81 -10.05 5.04
C MET A 93 2.42 -9.62 5.54
N PHE A 94 2.34 -8.77 6.56
CA PHE A 94 1.07 -8.35 7.16
C PHE A 94 0.36 -7.25 6.35
N ILE A 95 1.09 -6.29 5.80
CA ILE A 95 0.51 -5.25 4.94
C ILE A 95 -0.01 -5.84 3.62
N GLY A 96 0.54 -6.96 3.18
CA GLY A 96 0.03 -7.74 2.05
C GLY A 96 -1.44 -8.12 2.19
N LEU A 97 -1.96 -8.33 3.41
CA LEU A 97 -3.38 -8.55 3.65
C LEU A 97 -4.23 -7.32 3.28
N LEU A 98 -3.79 -6.13 3.66
CA LEU A 98 -4.46 -4.87 3.33
C LEU A 98 -4.37 -4.57 1.84
N LEU A 99 -3.20 -4.76 1.23
CA LEU A 99 -2.99 -4.57 -0.21
C LEU A 99 -3.89 -5.52 -1.01
N GLY A 100 -3.91 -6.81 -0.66
CA GLY A 100 -4.74 -7.81 -1.33
C GLY A 100 -6.23 -7.50 -1.23
N SER A 101 -6.74 -7.15 -0.05
CA SER A 101 -8.14 -6.73 0.11
C SER A 101 -8.46 -5.49 -0.72
N SER A 102 -7.59 -4.48 -0.68
CA SER A 102 -7.80 -3.25 -1.43
C SER A 102 -7.78 -3.46 -2.95
N MET A 103 -6.89 -4.32 -3.46
CA MET A 103 -6.87 -4.72 -4.87
C MET A 103 -8.14 -5.51 -5.26
N GLY A 104 -8.71 -6.29 -4.33
CA GLY A 104 -9.99 -6.99 -4.54
C GLY A 104 -11.19 -6.05 -4.66
N PHE A 105 -11.18 -4.92 -3.94
CA PHE A 105 -12.27 -3.93 -4.00
C PHE A 105 -12.20 -3.04 -5.25
N ALA A 106 -11.00 -2.76 -5.77
CA ALA A 106 -10.79 -1.83 -6.86
C ALA A 106 -11.62 -2.14 -8.14
N PRO A 107 -11.68 -3.39 -8.65
CA PRO A 107 -12.50 -3.74 -9.82
C PRO A 107 -13.99 -3.51 -9.60
N ILE A 108 -14.51 -3.82 -8.40
CA ILE A 108 -15.93 -3.66 -8.07
C ILE A 108 -16.31 -2.17 -8.04
N ILE A 109 -15.45 -1.35 -7.43
CA ILE A 109 -15.64 0.11 -7.39
C ILE A 109 -15.56 0.70 -8.80
N SER A 110 -14.56 0.30 -9.61
CA SER A 110 -14.41 0.76 -10.99
C SER A 110 -15.61 0.37 -11.86
N PHE A 111 -16.14 -0.85 -11.69
CA PHE A 111 -17.35 -1.31 -12.38
C PHE A 111 -18.56 -0.42 -12.09
N TYR A 112 -18.91 -0.22 -10.82
CA TYR A 112 -20.08 0.62 -10.45
C TYR A 112 -19.87 2.10 -10.75
N HIS A 113 -18.61 2.58 -10.75
CA HIS A 113 -18.30 3.91 -11.23
C HIS A 113 -18.55 4.04 -12.74
N GLY A 114 -18.11 3.05 -13.53
CA GLY A 114 -18.33 3.00 -14.98
C GLY A 114 -19.80 2.80 -15.38
N SER A 115 -20.55 2.01 -14.60
CA SER A 115 -22.00 1.78 -14.82
C SER A 115 -22.88 2.94 -14.35
N LYS A 116 -22.28 3.97 -13.73
CA LYS A 116 -22.97 5.16 -13.19
C LYS A 116 -24.00 4.84 -12.09
N GLU A 117 -23.83 3.74 -11.37
CA GLU A 117 -24.67 3.36 -10.23
C GLU A 117 -24.11 3.96 -8.92
N GLY A 118 -24.36 5.26 -8.72
CA GLY A 118 -23.79 6.04 -7.61
C GLY A 118 -24.09 5.50 -6.21
N GLU A 119 -25.32 5.01 -5.97
CA GLU A 119 -25.73 4.46 -4.67
C GLU A 119 -24.94 3.19 -4.33
N LYS A 120 -24.93 2.20 -5.23
CA LYS A 120 -24.18 0.95 -5.04
C LYS A 120 -22.69 1.21 -4.90
N LYS A 121 -22.13 2.12 -5.71
CA LYS A 121 -20.73 2.55 -5.59
C LYS A 121 -20.45 3.05 -4.16
N ASN A 122 -21.28 3.95 -3.63
CA ASN A 122 -21.09 4.51 -2.28
C ASN A 122 -21.26 3.45 -1.18
N GLU A 123 -22.18 2.50 -1.35
CA GLU A 123 -22.35 1.36 -0.44
C GLU A 123 -21.10 0.48 -0.39
N ILE A 124 -20.56 0.11 -1.56
CA ILE A 124 -19.31 -0.66 -1.67
C ILE A 124 -18.15 0.10 -1.05
N ILE A 125 -17.97 1.38 -1.37
CA ILE A 125 -16.92 2.23 -0.79
C ILE A 125 -17.01 2.22 0.74
N LYS A 126 -18.20 2.41 1.32
CA LYS A 126 -18.40 2.44 2.77
C LYS A 126 -18.05 1.09 3.40
N ARG A 127 -18.53 -0.02 2.84
CA ARG A 127 -18.26 -1.37 3.35
C ARG A 127 -16.78 -1.72 3.26
N SER A 128 -16.16 -1.47 2.11
CA SER A 128 -14.73 -1.68 1.90
C SER A 128 -13.89 -0.85 2.85
N LEU A 129 -14.24 0.41 3.07
CA LEU A 129 -13.53 1.28 4.00
C LEU A 129 -13.61 0.78 5.45
N ILE A 130 -14.80 0.37 5.90
CA ILE A 130 -15.00 -0.21 7.24
C ILE A 130 -14.13 -1.45 7.41
N LEU A 131 -14.14 -2.36 6.43
CA LEU A 131 -13.32 -3.57 6.46
C LEU A 131 -11.82 -3.23 6.53
N MET A 132 -11.35 -2.30 5.71
CA MET A 132 -9.95 -1.88 5.70
C MET A 132 -9.51 -1.28 7.03
N VAL A 133 -10.33 -0.43 7.63
CA VAL A 133 -10.04 0.16 8.96
C VAL A 133 -10.02 -0.93 10.03
N LEU A 134 -11.00 -1.85 10.04
CA LEU A 134 -11.05 -2.94 11.01
C LEU A 134 -9.84 -3.88 10.88
N MET A 135 -9.45 -4.25 9.66
CA MET A 135 -8.24 -5.05 9.42
C MET A 135 -6.99 -4.32 9.90
N SER A 136 -6.88 -3.02 9.64
CA SER A 136 -5.74 -2.20 10.06
C SER A 136 -5.65 -2.10 11.59
N LEU A 137 -6.77 -1.87 12.28
CA LEU A 137 -6.85 -1.89 13.74
C LEU A 137 -6.52 -3.27 14.31
N MET A 138 -7.01 -4.34 13.69
CA MET A 138 -6.67 -5.71 14.06
C MET A 138 -5.14 -5.93 13.99
N LEU A 139 -4.48 -5.49 12.91
CA LEU A 139 -3.02 -5.57 12.79
C LEU A 139 -2.31 -4.76 13.87
N PHE A 140 -2.78 -3.54 14.17
CA PHE A 140 -2.25 -2.73 15.28
C PHE A 140 -2.29 -3.51 16.60
N PHE A 141 -3.44 -4.09 16.96
CA PHE A 141 -3.58 -4.86 18.20
C PHE A 141 -2.75 -6.14 18.20
N ILE A 142 -2.66 -6.85 17.07
CA ILE A 142 -1.80 -8.05 16.94
C ILE A 142 -0.34 -7.67 17.21
N PHE A 143 0.17 -6.61 16.59
CA PHE A 143 1.56 -6.20 16.79
C PHE A 143 1.80 -5.70 18.21
N ARG A 144 0.81 -5.06 18.83
CA ARG A 144 0.93 -4.53 20.19
C ARG A 144 0.90 -5.63 21.26
N SER A 145 0.03 -6.62 21.10
CA SER A 145 -0.20 -7.68 22.08
C SER A 145 0.69 -8.90 21.84
N CYS A 146 0.92 -9.27 20.57
CA CYS A 146 1.68 -10.45 20.18
C CYS A 146 3.10 -10.14 19.69
N GLY A 147 3.60 -8.91 19.88
CA GLY A 147 4.92 -8.48 19.38
C GLY A 147 6.08 -9.38 19.83
N GLU A 148 6.03 -9.92 21.05
CA GLU A 148 7.05 -10.87 21.52
C GLU A 148 7.01 -12.22 20.79
N LEU A 149 5.81 -12.73 20.50
CA LEU A 149 5.66 -13.97 19.73
C LEU A 149 6.18 -13.77 18.30
N ILE A 150 5.87 -12.61 17.70
CA ILE A 150 6.39 -12.26 16.37
C ILE A 150 7.91 -12.24 16.39
N VAL A 151 8.55 -11.60 17.38
CA VAL A 151 10.02 -11.60 17.50
C VAL A 151 10.58 -13.03 17.58
N ARG A 152 9.98 -13.90 18.39
CA ARG A 152 10.46 -15.30 18.56
C ARG A 152 10.36 -16.14 17.29
N ILE A 153 9.44 -15.84 16.37
CA ILE A 153 9.32 -16.55 15.09
C ILE A 153 10.48 -16.18 14.16
N PHE A 154 10.94 -14.93 14.21
CA PHE A 154 11.91 -14.38 13.27
C PHE A 154 13.34 -14.32 13.81
N VAL A 155 13.52 -14.38 15.14
CA VAL A 155 14.83 -14.25 15.80
C VAL A 155 15.14 -15.54 16.55
N LYS A 156 16.31 -16.14 16.27
CA LYS A 156 16.77 -17.33 16.99
C LYS A 156 17.27 -16.97 18.39
N GLU A 157 17.12 -17.89 19.34
CA GLU A 157 17.68 -17.72 20.69
C GLU A 157 19.20 -17.48 20.61
N GLY A 158 19.67 -16.43 21.30
CA GLY A 158 21.07 -16.01 21.29
C GLY A 158 21.42 -14.89 20.30
N GLU A 159 20.49 -14.47 19.43
CA GLU A 159 20.73 -13.34 18.52
C GLU A 159 20.46 -11.99 19.21
N ASN A 160 21.44 -11.09 19.14
CA ASN A 160 21.45 -9.83 19.89
C ASN A 160 20.44 -8.77 19.37
N TYR A 161 19.80 -8.96 18.21
CA TYR A 161 18.89 -7.97 17.63
C TYR A 161 17.42 -8.13 18.04
N GLY A 162 17.06 -9.18 18.79
CA GLY A 162 15.67 -9.40 19.23
C GLY A 162 15.09 -8.28 20.08
N VAL A 163 15.91 -7.65 20.93
CA VAL A 163 15.50 -6.50 21.76
C VAL A 163 15.19 -5.28 20.88
N ILE A 164 16.06 -5.00 19.90
CA ILE A 164 15.90 -3.90 18.94
C ILE A 164 14.62 -4.12 18.12
N LEU A 165 14.43 -5.34 17.58
CA LEU A 165 13.25 -5.68 16.80
C LEU A 165 11.96 -5.55 17.62
N LYS A 166 11.95 -5.98 18.88
CA LYS A 166 10.79 -5.83 19.78
C LYS A 166 10.42 -4.36 19.97
N GLN A 167 11.41 -3.49 20.14
CA GLN A 167 11.19 -2.05 20.25
C GLN A 167 10.68 -1.47 18.92
N ALA A 168 11.29 -1.85 17.81
CA ALA A 168 10.89 -1.40 16.48
C ALA A 168 9.42 -1.78 16.18
N ILE A 169 9.03 -3.04 16.39
CA ILE A 169 7.64 -3.52 16.23
C ILE A 169 6.67 -2.70 17.07
N ARG A 170 7.02 -2.39 18.32
CA ARG A 170 6.16 -1.65 19.24
C ARG A 170 5.83 -0.23 18.77
N PHE A 171 6.80 0.48 18.19
CA PHE A 171 6.60 1.87 17.74
C PHE A 171 6.14 1.93 16.28
N PHE A 172 6.63 1.03 15.45
CA PHE A 172 6.19 0.91 14.06
C PHE A 172 4.70 0.56 13.97
N SER A 173 4.16 -0.23 14.91
CA SER A 173 2.76 -0.67 14.87
C SER A 173 1.76 0.48 14.78
N PHE A 174 2.06 1.67 15.30
CA PHE A 174 1.21 2.85 15.19
C PHE A 174 0.91 3.25 13.73
N ALA A 175 1.77 2.88 12.77
CA ALA A 175 1.49 3.06 11.34
C ALA A 175 0.20 2.33 10.91
N TYR A 176 -0.10 1.16 11.50
CA TYR A 176 -1.33 0.41 11.22
C TYR A 176 -2.60 1.12 11.67
N LEU A 177 -2.55 2.21 12.43
CA LEU A 177 -3.75 3.02 12.68
C LEU A 177 -4.23 3.76 11.43
N PHE A 178 -3.32 4.04 10.49
CA PHE A 178 -3.58 4.86 9.31
C PHE A 178 -3.50 4.06 8.00
N ASN A 179 -2.69 3.00 7.96
CA ASN A 179 -2.42 2.20 6.76
C ASN A 179 -3.69 1.79 6.01
N GLY A 180 -4.69 1.21 6.68
CA GLY A 180 -5.90 0.73 6.04
C GLY A 180 -6.64 1.81 5.25
N PHE A 181 -6.75 3.01 5.81
CA PHE A 181 -7.38 4.15 5.13
C PHE A 181 -6.53 4.64 3.96
N ASN A 182 -5.22 4.82 4.16
CA ASN A 182 -4.31 5.34 3.13
C ASN A 182 -4.19 4.39 1.93
N ILE A 183 -4.05 3.08 2.19
CA ILE A 183 -3.99 2.05 1.14
C ILE A 183 -5.31 2.02 0.37
N PHE A 184 -6.44 2.01 1.07
CA PHE A 184 -7.75 2.00 0.44
C PHE A 184 -7.96 3.23 -0.46
N THR A 185 -7.67 4.43 0.05
CA THR A 185 -7.88 5.68 -0.70
C THR A 185 -6.96 5.80 -1.90
N SER A 186 -5.68 5.41 -1.78
CA SER A 186 -4.76 5.37 -2.92
C SER A 186 -5.29 4.47 -4.04
N ASN A 187 -5.67 3.23 -3.71
CA ASN A 187 -6.21 2.28 -4.69
C ASN A 187 -7.58 2.68 -5.23
N TYR A 188 -8.41 3.33 -4.41
CA TYR A 188 -9.67 3.92 -4.83
C TYR A 188 -9.45 4.95 -5.95
N PHE A 189 -8.51 5.89 -5.79
CA PHE A 189 -8.23 6.88 -6.83
C PHE A 189 -7.66 6.23 -8.10
N THR A 190 -6.82 5.20 -7.98
CA THR A 190 -6.35 4.42 -9.13
C THR A 190 -7.49 3.69 -9.84
N ALA A 191 -8.46 3.13 -9.09
CA ALA A 191 -9.64 2.48 -9.65
C ALA A 191 -10.56 3.43 -10.42
N LEU A 192 -10.51 4.73 -10.10
CA LEU A 192 -11.26 5.80 -10.77
C LEU A 192 -10.48 6.48 -11.92
N ASN A 193 -9.33 5.94 -12.33
CA ASN A 193 -8.41 6.58 -13.29
C ASN A 193 -7.90 7.96 -12.85
N MET A 194 -7.85 8.23 -11.55
CA MET A 194 -7.34 9.48 -10.96
C MET A 194 -5.87 9.31 -10.53
N GLY A 195 -5.03 8.83 -11.44
CA GLY A 195 -3.64 8.44 -11.19
C GLY A 195 -2.75 9.50 -10.54
N LYS A 196 -2.96 10.79 -10.87
CA LYS A 196 -2.22 11.89 -10.24
C LYS A 196 -2.51 12.00 -8.75
N THR A 197 -3.77 11.80 -8.36
CA THR A 197 -4.22 11.89 -6.97
C THR A 197 -3.71 10.69 -6.17
N SER A 198 -3.79 9.48 -6.73
CA SER A 198 -3.22 8.29 -6.08
C SER A 198 -1.69 8.37 -5.97
N ALA A 199 -0.99 8.86 -7.00
CA ALA A 199 0.45 9.05 -6.95
C ALA A 199 0.88 10.08 -5.90
N LEU A 200 0.12 11.17 -5.74
CA LEU A 200 0.39 12.17 -4.70
C LEU A 200 0.24 11.56 -3.29
N ILE A 201 -0.82 10.78 -3.06
CA ILE A 201 -1.02 10.06 -1.79
C ILE A 201 0.14 9.08 -1.55
N ALA A 202 0.47 8.25 -2.54
CA ALA A 202 1.58 7.31 -2.47
C ALA A 202 2.89 8.01 -2.13
N LEU A 203 3.18 9.16 -2.73
CA LEU A 203 4.41 9.91 -2.52
C LEU A 203 4.54 10.45 -1.09
N PHE A 204 3.46 11.01 -0.52
CA PHE A 204 3.47 11.48 0.87
C PHE A 204 3.59 10.32 1.86
N ARG A 205 2.87 9.23 1.59
CA ARG A 205 2.84 8.03 2.44
C ARG A 205 4.18 7.31 2.48
N SER A 206 4.76 7.05 1.32
CA SER A 206 5.88 6.12 1.17
C SER A 206 7.25 6.81 1.08
N LEU A 207 7.29 8.13 0.83
CA LEU A 207 8.56 8.85 0.65
C LEU A 207 8.63 10.13 1.48
N ILE A 208 7.89 11.17 1.10
CA ILE A 208 8.05 12.52 1.65
C ILE A 208 7.78 12.53 3.15
N GLY A 209 6.68 11.92 3.59
CA GLY A 209 6.31 11.86 5.01
C GLY A 209 7.33 11.08 5.84
N ILE A 210 7.83 9.95 5.33
CA ILE A 210 8.82 9.13 6.02
C ILE A 210 10.17 9.86 6.10
N ILE A 211 10.64 10.46 5.00
CA ILE A 211 11.89 11.25 5.00
C ILE A 211 11.78 12.42 5.96
N ALA A 212 10.66 13.14 5.96
CA ALA A 212 10.42 14.22 6.92
C ALA A 212 10.48 13.68 8.36
N GLY A 213 9.86 12.53 8.64
CA GLY A 213 9.95 11.87 9.94
C GLY A 213 11.37 11.49 10.34
N LEU A 214 12.15 10.92 9.41
CA LEU A 214 13.56 10.54 9.64
C LEU A 214 14.48 11.74 9.90
N ILE A 215 14.13 12.92 9.39
CA ILE A 215 14.89 14.16 9.64
C ILE A 215 14.45 14.80 10.97
N LEU A 216 13.15 14.85 11.24
CA LEU A 216 12.59 15.62 12.36
C LEU A 216 12.58 14.86 13.68
N LEU A 217 12.30 13.56 13.68
CA LEU A 217 12.05 12.81 14.91
C LEU A 217 13.31 12.30 15.63
N PRO A 218 14.36 11.79 14.95
CA PRO A 218 15.55 11.34 15.65
C PRO A 218 16.25 12.43 16.50
N PRO A 219 16.35 13.70 16.08
CA PRO A 219 16.86 14.77 16.94
C PRO A 219 16.04 15.01 18.21
N LEU A 220 14.73 14.68 18.20
CA LEU A 220 13.81 14.94 19.32
C LEU A 220 13.68 13.74 20.26
N PHE A 221 13.70 12.52 19.71
CA PHE A 221 13.39 11.28 20.44
C PHE A 221 14.52 10.24 20.39
N GLY A 222 15.67 10.60 19.81
CA GLY A 222 16.79 9.68 19.60
C GLY A 222 16.40 8.52 18.69
N GLU A 223 16.86 7.32 19.05
CA GLU A 223 16.60 6.08 18.32
C GLU A 223 15.11 5.76 18.16
N LEU A 224 14.27 6.15 19.12
CA LEU A 224 12.82 6.00 19.04
C LEU A 224 12.22 6.79 17.88
N GLY A 225 12.81 7.95 17.57
CA GLY A 225 12.39 8.79 16.46
C GLY A 225 12.52 8.11 15.10
N ILE A 226 13.48 7.20 14.95
CA ILE A 226 13.67 6.43 13.71
C ILE A 226 12.47 5.50 13.48
N TRP A 227 12.03 4.79 14.53
CA TRP A 227 10.89 3.88 14.45
C TRP A 227 9.55 4.61 14.27
N LEU A 228 9.44 5.84 14.79
CA LEU A 228 8.26 6.68 14.65
C LEU A 228 8.15 7.38 13.29
N ALA A 229 9.21 7.38 12.46
CA ALA A 229 9.21 8.02 11.16
C ALA A 229 8.14 7.45 10.20
N VAL A 230 7.90 6.14 10.23
CA VAL A 230 6.86 5.51 9.41
C VAL A 230 5.44 5.86 9.91
N PRO A 231 5.10 5.68 11.19
CA PRO A 231 3.84 6.18 11.74
C PRO A 231 3.58 7.66 11.45
N PHE A 232 4.62 8.49 11.52
CA PHE A 232 4.53 9.91 11.20
C PHE A 232 4.21 10.17 9.72
N GLY A 233 4.89 9.48 8.80
CA GLY A 233 4.60 9.57 7.37
C GLY A 233 3.17 9.12 7.04
N GLU A 234 2.72 8.02 7.66
CA GLU A 234 1.36 7.52 7.51
C GLU A 234 0.31 8.49 8.09
N ALA A 235 0.59 9.14 9.23
CA ALA A 235 -0.29 10.15 9.82
C ALA A 235 -0.42 11.41 8.94
N ILE A 236 0.68 11.91 8.38
CA ILE A 236 0.64 13.04 7.43
C ILE A 236 -0.14 12.64 6.18
N SER A 237 0.16 11.47 5.63
CA SER A 237 -0.57 10.97 4.46
C SER A 237 -2.05 10.80 4.76
N PHE A 238 -2.43 10.39 5.97
CA PHE A 238 -3.82 10.25 6.36
C PHE A 238 -4.59 11.57 6.25
N ILE A 239 -4.00 12.68 6.71
CA ILE A 239 -4.62 14.00 6.60
C ILE A 239 -4.85 14.38 5.13
N LEU A 240 -3.84 14.16 4.29
CA LEU A 240 -3.91 14.43 2.85
C LEU A 240 -4.97 13.55 2.16
N SER A 241 -4.89 12.23 2.38
CA SER A 241 -5.81 11.23 1.84
C SER A 241 -7.25 11.52 2.25
N LEU A 242 -7.48 11.86 3.52
CA LEU A 242 -8.81 12.15 4.05
C LEU A 242 -9.40 13.39 3.36
N THR A 243 -8.60 14.44 3.22
CA THR A 243 -9.01 15.69 2.56
C THR A 243 -9.38 15.43 1.10
N LEU A 244 -8.53 14.72 0.35
CA LEU A 244 -8.77 14.38 -1.05
C LEU A 244 -10.00 13.49 -1.21
N PHE A 245 -10.15 12.48 -0.35
CA PHE A 245 -11.26 11.53 -0.38
C PHE A 245 -12.61 12.19 -0.11
N VAL A 246 -12.71 13.00 0.94
CA VAL A 246 -13.95 13.73 1.28
C VAL A 246 -14.33 14.70 0.16
N ASN A 247 -13.35 15.42 -0.39
CA ASN A 247 -13.60 16.31 -1.52
C ASN A 247 -14.10 15.56 -2.77
N ASN A 248 -13.57 14.36 -3.03
CA ASN A 248 -14.03 13.55 -4.16
C ASN A 248 -15.45 13.04 -3.97
N ILE A 249 -15.78 12.51 -2.79
CA ILE A 249 -17.14 12.04 -2.48
C ILE A 249 -18.17 13.18 -2.62
N ARG A 250 -17.84 14.39 -2.14
CA ARG A 250 -18.71 15.56 -2.28
C ARG A 250 -18.95 15.92 -3.75
N LYS A 251 -17.88 15.98 -4.57
CA LYS A 251 -18.00 16.24 -6.01
C LYS A 251 -18.84 15.19 -6.73
N ASP A 252 -18.61 13.92 -6.43
CA ASP A 252 -19.38 12.81 -6.99
C ASP A 252 -20.87 12.95 -6.64
N SER A 253 -21.19 13.18 -5.37
CA SER A 253 -22.60 13.33 -4.93
C SER A 253 -23.33 14.50 -5.60
N ALA A 254 -22.66 15.64 -5.80
CA ALA A 254 -23.24 16.79 -6.50
C ALA A 254 -23.55 16.47 -7.97
N SER A 255 -22.61 15.81 -8.67
CA SER A 255 -22.76 15.39 -10.07
C SER A 255 -23.92 14.41 -10.29
N PHE A 256 -24.10 13.45 -9.38
CA PHE A 256 -25.23 12.51 -9.46
C PHE A 256 -26.57 13.20 -9.22
N SER A 257 -26.66 14.09 -8.21
CA SER A 257 -27.90 14.84 -7.91
C SER A 257 -28.31 15.77 -9.05
N GLU A 258 -27.35 16.44 -9.69
CA GLU A 258 -27.62 17.34 -10.82
C GLU A 258 -28.16 16.58 -12.03
N ARG A 259 -27.62 15.38 -12.31
CA ARG A 259 -28.12 14.52 -13.39
C ARG A 259 -29.54 14.00 -13.14
N GLU A 260 -29.83 13.62 -11.90
CA GLU A 260 -31.16 13.13 -11.52
C GLU A 260 -32.22 14.23 -11.70
N LYS A 261 -31.88 15.48 -11.36
CA LYS A 261 -32.72 16.65 -11.65
C LYS A 261 -32.96 16.85 -13.14
N ILE A 262 -31.92 16.72 -13.98
CA ILE A 262 -32.06 16.85 -15.44
C ILE A 262 -33.00 15.78 -16.00
N ILE A 263 -32.85 14.52 -15.56
CA ILE A 263 -33.70 13.40 -16.02
C ILE A 263 -35.15 13.59 -15.58
N LEU A 264 -35.40 14.06 -14.36
CA LEU A 264 -36.76 14.31 -13.87
C LEU A 264 -37.42 15.55 -14.47
N SER A 265 -36.63 16.43 -15.11
CA SER A 265 -37.12 17.66 -15.78
C SER A 265 -37.33 17.51 -17.30
N ALA A 266 -36.95 16.37 -17.88
CA ALA A 266 -37.07 16.04 -19.30
C ALA A 266 -38.25 15.11 -19.56
#